data_AF-A0A1C6HR29-F1
#
_entry.id   AF-A0A1C6HR29-F1
#
_cell.length_a   1.000
_cell.length_b   1.000
_cell.length_c   1.000
_cell.angle_alpha   90.00
_cell.angle_beta   90.00
_cell.angle_gamma   90.00
#
_symmetry.space_group_name_H-M   'P 1'
#
loop_
_entity.id
_entity.type
_entity.pdbx_description
1 polymer ?
#
loop_
_entity_poly.entity_id
_entity_poly.type
_entity_poly.pdbx_seq_one_letter_code
_entity_poly.pdbx_strand_id
1 'polypeptide(L)'
;MYQFHLSIGDWSGDGHGRSEDFTVASNAPVETVREAHYKIPEVTEVDIESICSEYGEDEIDAETVQVLKDMGFQFENSSGMGEGIVNVPEMARLWIFLLQKADPSLKLEIKDDDIPNLQFCGADDKGRHIGKVGYGLFSR
;
A
#
# COMPACT_ATOMS: atom_id res chain seq x y z
N MET A 1 17.92 -6.96 7.22
CA MET A 1 16.83 -6.56 6.30
C MET A 1 15.67 -6.14 7.18
N TYR A 2 15.17 -4.93 6.99
CA TYR A 2 14.07 -4.40 7.80
C TYR A 2 12.75 -4.68 7.08
N GLN A 3 11.68 -4.78 7.85
CA GLN A 3 10.32 -4.87 7.34
C GLN A 3 9.43 -3.92 8.15
N PHE A 4 8.46 -3.32 7.50
CA PHE A 4 7.45 -2.50 8.13
C PHE A 4 6.11 -2.64 7.40
N HIS A 5 5.02 -2.32 8.08
CA HIS A 5 3.69 -2.23 7.47
C HIS A 5 3.46 -0.83 6.93
N LEU A 6 3.00 -0.75 5.68
CA LEU A 6 2.52 0.46 5.03
C LEU A 6 1.00 0.35 4.92
N SER A 7 0.27 1.13 5.70
CA SER A 7 -1.19 1.11 5.71
C SER A 7 -1.72 2.15 4.73
N ILE A 8 -2.65 1.74 3.86
CA ILE A 8 -3.40 2.64 2.98
C ILE A 8 -4.83 2.75 3.49
N GLY A 9 -5.34 3.98 3.63
CA GLY A 9 -6.67 4.27 4.19
C GLY A 9 -6.63 4.66 5.66
N ASP A 10 -7.72 4.37 6.38
CA ASP A 10 -7.94 4.78 7.76
C ASP A 10 -7.15 3.90 8.74
N TRP A 11 -5.83 4.17 8.87
CA TRP A 11 -4.90 3.37 9.66
C TRP A 11 -5.20 3.38 11.16
N SER A 12 -5.77 4.47 11.68
CA SER A 12 -6.16 4.64 13.09
C SER A 12 -7.52 4.02 13.40
N GLY A 13 -8.36 3.83 12.38
CA GLY A 13 -9.72 3.32 12.52
C GLY A 13 -10.69 4.34 13.15
N ASP A 14 -10.33 5.62 13.13
CA ASP A 14 -11.11 6.74 13.67
C ASP A 14 -11.95 7.47 12.61
N GLY A 15 -11.89 7.01 11.36
CA GLY A 15 -12.73 7.42 10.24
C GLY A 15 -13.70 6.31 9.80
N HIS A 16 -13.57 5.84 8.55
CA HIS A 16 -14.47 4.84 7.95
C HIS A 16 -14.09 3.38 8.27
N GLY A 17 -13.04 3.16 9.08
CA GLY A 17 -12.62 1.87 9.60
C GLY A 17 -12.17 0.87 8.54
N ARG A 18 -11.64 1.38 7.42
CA ARG A 18 -11.14 0.54 6.32
C ARG A 18 -9.71 0.94 5.97
N SER A 19 -8.81 -0.01 6.08
CA SER A 19 -7.43 0.11 5.63
C SER A 19 -6.96 -1.23 5.09
N GLU A 20 -5.91 -1.18 4.29
CA GLU A 20 -5.16 -2.36 3.86
C GLU A 20 -3.70 -2.17 4.22
N ASP A 21 -3.09 -3.18 4.83
CA ASP A 21 -1.70 -3.17 5.23
C ASP A 21 -0.85 -3.91 4.20
N PHE A 22 0.21 -3.26 3.73
CA PHE A 22 1.21 -3.83 2.85
C PHE A 22 2.50 -4.10 3.62
N THR A 23 3.04 -5.32 3.54
CA THR A 23 4.37 -5.62 4.08
C THR A 23 5.43 -5.09 3.14
N VAL A 24 6.27 -4.16 3.61
CA VAL A 24 7.35 -3.55 2.81
C VAL A 24 8.71 -4.00 3.33
N ALA A 25 9.52 -4.55 2.44
CA ALA A 25 10.92 -4.84 2.71
C ALA A 25 11.80 -3.61 2.47
N SER A 26 12.78 -3.40 3.34
CA SER A 26 13.66 -2.22 3.30
C SER A 26 15.13 -2.54 3.62
N ASN A 27 16.04 -1.81 2.97
CA ASN A 27 17.46 -1.77 3.31
C ASN A 27 17.79 -0.86 4.52
N ALA A 28 16.85 -0.01 4.95
CA ALA A 28 17.01 0.95 6.04
C ALA A 28 15.90 0.79 7.12
N PRO A 29 16.15 1.20 8.37
CA PRO A 29 15.13 1.15 9.42
C PRO A 29 13.97 2.12 9.11
N VAL A 30 12.79 1.86 9.68
CA VAL A 30 11.56 2.62 9.38
C VAL A 30 11.71 4.11 9.72
N GLU A 31 12.55 4.46 10.70
CA GLU A 31 12.87 5.83 11.06
C GLU A 31 13.48 6.59 9.88
N THR A 32 14.39 5.97 9.11
CA THR A 32 14.96 6.59 7.90
C THR A 32 13.90 6.76 6.82
N VAL A 33 12.98 5.81 6.69
CA VAL A 33 11.87 5.89 5.72
C VAL A 33 10.93 7.05 6.07
N ARG A 34 10.66 7.29 7.36
CA ARG A 34 9.86 8.45 7.82
C ARG A 34 10.53 9.78 7.49
N GLU A 35 11.86 9.88 7.66
CA GLU A 35 12.59 11.08 7.25
C GLU A 35 12.51 11.33 5.73
N ALA A 36 12.44 10.28 4.92
CA ALA A 36 12.21 10.41 3.48
C ALA A 36 10.77 10.87 3.18
N HIS A 37 9.78 10.35 3.92
CA HIS A 37 8.38 10.76 3.77
C HIS A 37 8.19 12.26 3.96
N TYR A 38 8.77 12.86 5.01
CA TYR A 38 8.66 14.31 5.24
C TYR A 38 9.33 15.16 4.16
N LYS A 39 10.25 14.59 3.37
CA LYS A 39 10.92 15.27 2.26
C LYS A 39 10.19 15.14 0.93
N ILE A 40 9.15 14.31 0.83
CA ILE A 40 8.42 14.08 -0.42
C ILE A 40 7.95 15.42 -1.03
N PRO A 41 7.19 16.28 -0.32
CA PRO A 41 6.68 17.51 -0.94
C PRO A 41 7.80 18.46 -1.39
N GLU A 42 8.90 18.53 -0.64
CA GLU A 42 10.04 19.40 -0.95
C GLU A 42 10.85 18.92 -2.16
N VAL A 43 10.93 17.59 -2.37
CA VAL A 43 11.77 16.99 -3.42
C VAL A 43 11.00 16.73 -4.71
N THR A 44 9.72 16.36 -4.60
CA THR A 44 8.92 15.91 -5.75
C THR A 44 7.80 16.88 -6.13
N GLU A 45 7.57 17.93 -5.35
CA GLU A 45 6.43 18.87 -5.51
C GLU A 45 5.06 18.18 -5.43
N VAL A 46 5.00 16.96 -4.87
CA VAL A 46 3.78 16.17 -4.72
C VAL A 46 3.44 16.07 -3.24
N ASP A 47 2.24 16.50 -2.88
CA ASP A 47 1.68 16.27 -1.55
C ASP A 47 0.90 14.95 -1.54
N ILE A 48 1.59 13.86 -1.18
CA ILE A 48 1.01 12.51 -1.14
C ILE A 48 -0.14 12.38 -0.13
N GLU A 49 -0.17 13.19 0.93
CA GLU A 49 -1.23 13.12 1.94
C GLU A 49 -2.54 13.75 1.44
N SER A 50 -2.46 14.65 0.44
CA SER A 50 -3.63 15.27 -0.19
C SER A 50 -4.31 14.37 -1.23
N ILE A 51 -3.58 13.41 -1.80
CA ILE A 51 -4.09 12.51 -2.85
C ILE A 51 -5.12 11.54 -2.27
N CYS A 52 -6.34 11.58 -2.79
CA CYS A 52 -7.47 10.74 -2.35
C CYS A 52 -7.71 10.85 -0.83
N SER A 53 -7.64 12.07 -0.31
CA SER A 53 -7.74 12.37 1.13
C SER A 53 -9.18 12.37 1.63
N GLU A 54 -10.17 12.55 0.74
CA GLU A 54 -11.59 12.49 1.10
C GLU A 54 -12.23 11.13 0.81
N TYR A 55 -13.29 10.81 1.55
CA TYR A 55 -13.99 9.54 1.43
C TYR A 55 -14.63 9.37 0.04
N GLY A 56 -14.23 8.30 -0.65
CA GLY A 56 -14.76 7.95 -1.96
C GLY A 56 -14.03 8.61 -3.13
N GLU A 57 -12.95 9.35 -2.86
CA GLU A 57 -12.03 9.79 -3.90
C GLU A 57 -11.16 8.64 -4.37
N ASP A 58 -11.06 8.49 -5.68
CA ASP A 58 -10.23 7.50 -6.35
C ASP A 58 -9.46 8.09 -7.54
N GLU A 59 -9.45 9.42 -7.69
CA GLU A 59 -8.84 10.13 -8.82
C GLU A 59 -7.79 11.14 -8.35
N ILE A 60 -6.63 11.10 -9.00
CA ILE A 60 -5.55 12.07 -8.90
C ILE A 60 -5.78 13.16 -9.94
N ASP A 61 -5.62 14.42 -9.56
CA ASP A 61 -5.74 15.53 -10.50
C ASP A 61 -4.73 15.45 -11.66
N ALA A 62 -5.11 16.00 -12.81
CA ALA A 62 -4.33 15.86 -14.04
C ALA A 62 -2.92 16.50 -13.98
N GLU A 63 -2.73 17.54 -13.15
CA GLU A 63 -1.43 18.18 -12.98
C GLU A 63 -0.48 17.24 -12.23
N THR A 64 -0.93 16.70 -11.10
CA THR A 64 -0.18 15.71 -10.33
C THR A 64 0.10 14.44 -11.14
N VAL A 65 -0.87 13.95 -11.93
CA VAL A 65 -0.66 12.79 -12.83
C VAL A 65 0.48 13.04 -13.80
N GLN A 66 0.56 14.24 -14.40
CA GLN A 66 1.63 14.58 -15.32
C GLN A 66 2.99 14.63 -14.62
N VAL A 67 3.06 15.25 -13.44
CA VAL A 67 4.27 15.31 -12.61
C VAL A 67 4.77 13.90 -12.26
N LEU A 68 3.88 12.99 -11.87
CA LEU A 68 4.21 11.59 -11.57
C LEU A 68 4.77 10.85 -12.79
N LYS A 69 4.18 11.04 -13.97
CA LYS A 69 4.68 10.44 -15.22
C LYS A 69 6.04 10.98 -15.62
N ASP A 70 6.26 12.29 -15.48
CA ASP A 70 7.53 12.93 -15.79
C ASP A 70 8.66 12.43 -14.87
N MET A 71 8.32 12.08 -13.63
CA MET A 71 9.24 11.39 -12.71
C MET A 71 9.45 9.90 -13.04
N GLY A 72 8.68 9.34 -13.96
CA GLY A 72 8.78 7.97 -14.43
C GLY A 72 7.86 6.98 -13.71
N PHE A 73 6.86 7.44 -12.95
CA PHE A 73 5.83 6.55 -12.41
C PHE A 73 5.00 5.95 -13.55
N GLN A 74 4.73 4.65 -13.46
CA GLN A 74 3.89 3.94 -14.42
C GLN A 74 2.64 3.46 -13.69
N PHE A 75 1.51 4.08 -14.04
CA PHE A 75 0.20 3.62 -13.64
C PHE A 75 -0.07 2.26 -14.30
N GLU A 76 -0.42 1.26 -13.52
CA GLU A 76 -0.64 -0.11 -14.01
C GLU A 76 -2.12 -0.46 -14.10
N ASN A 77 -3.01 0.48 -13.77
CA ASN A 77 -4.41 0.23 -13.49
C ASN A 77 -5.08 -0.77 -14.47
N SER A 78 -5.19 -2.01 -14.00
CA SER A 78 -5.60 -3.21 -14.73
C SER A 78 -7.10 -3.24 -15.07
N SER A 79 -7.77 -2.10 -14.96
CA SER A 79 -9.22 -1.93 -15.09
C SER A 79 -9.63 -1.06 -16.29
N GLY A 80 -8.68 -0.38 -16.96
CA GLY A 80 -8.96 0.43 -18.14
C GLY A 80 -9.84 1.67 -17.87
N MET A 81 -9.95 2.12 -16.62
CA MET A 81 -10.85 3.22 -16.24
C MET A 81 -10.30 4.62 -16.52
N GLY A 82 -8.99 4.77 -16.73
CA GLY A 82 -8.36 6.06 -17.02
C GLY A 82 -7.02 6.20 -16.29
N GLU A 83 -6.16 7.11 -16.78
CA GLU A 83 -4.95 7.50 -16.07
C GLU A 83 -5.32 8.38 -14.87
N GLY A 84 -4.68 8.20 -13.71
CA GLY A 84 -4.97 8.98 -12.51
C GLY A 84 -6.07 8.41 -11.62
N ILE A 85 -6.89 7.46 -12.10
CA ILE A 85 -7.71 6.65 -11.20
C ILE A 85 -6.78 5.67 -10.48
N VAL A 86 -6.90 5.54 -9.17
CA VAL A 86 -6.03 4.72 -8.34
C VAL A 86 -6.83 3.81 -7.41
N ASN A 87 -6.33 2.60 -7.22
CA ASN A 87 -6.82 1.69 -6.20
C ASN A 87 -5.81 1.60 -5.04
N VAL A 88 -6.19 0.86 -3.99
CA VAL A 88 -5.40 0.71 -2.77
C VAL A 88 -3.96 0.18 -3.05
N PRO A 89 -3.76 -0.90 -3.84
CA PRO A 89 -2.41 -1.32 -4.25
C PRO A 89 -1.62 -0.29 -5.06
N GLU A 90 -2.28 0.43 -5.98
CA GLU A 90 -1.61 1.46 -6.79
C GLU A 90 -1.17 2.65 -5.94
N MET A 91 -1.97 3.05 -4.93
CA MET A 91 -1.57 4.04 -3.93
C MET A 91 -0.36 3.59 -3.10
N ALA A 92 -0.29 2.33 -2.69
CA ALA A 92 0.89 1.80 -2.00
C ALA A 92 2.15 1.87 -2.87
N ARG A 93 2.03 1.52 -4.16
CA ARG A 93 3.13 1.61 -5.14
C ARG A 93 3.56 3.06 -5.37
N LEU A 94 2.61 3.97 -5.50
CA LEU A 94 2.86 5.40 -5.65
C LEU A 94 3.64 5.95 -4.44
N TRP A 95 3.21 5.61 -3.23
CA TRP A 95 3.89 6.08 -2.02
C TRP A 95 5.33 5.54 -1.94
N ILE A 96 5.56 4.26 -2.22
CA ILE A 96 6.91 3.69 -2.28
C ILE A 96 7.77 4.34 -3.37
N PHE A 97 7.19 4.64 -4.52
CA PHE A 97 7.88 5.36 -5.59
C PHE A 97 8.36 6.73 -5.10
N LEU A 98 7.47 7.52 -4.48
CA LEU A 98 7.81 8.85 -3.95
C LEU A 98 8.84 8.79 -2.83
N LEU A 99 8.75 7.81 -1.91
CA LEU A 99 9.75 7.59 -0.87
C LEU A 99 11.17 7.39 -1.47
N GLN A 100 11.27 6.60 -2.54
CA GLN A 100 12.55 6.35 -3.21
C GLN A 100 13.00 7.52 -4.10
N LYS A 101 12.10 8.45 -4.47
CA LYS A 101 12.47 9.73 -5.09
C LYS A 101 13.01 10.71 -4.05
N ALA A 102 12.38 10.78 -2.89
CA ALA A 102 12.79 11.63 -1.78
C ALA A 102 14.14 11.20 -1.18
N ASP A 103 14.41 9.89 -1.14
CA ASP A 103 15.72 9.33 -0.77
C ASP A 103 16.13 8.20 -1.73
N PRO A 104 16.99 8.50 -2.73
CA PRO A 104 17.48 7.51 -3.70
C PRO A 104 18.34 6.37 -3.10
N SER A 105 18.74 6.47 -1.83
CA SER A 105 19.47 5.40 -1.14
C SER A 105 18.54 4.30 -0.62
N LEU A 106 17.24 4.59 -0.49
CA LEU A 106 16.23 3.62 -0.09
C LEU A 106 15.99 2.60 -1.20
N LYS A 107 15.83 1.34 -0.79
CA LYS A 107 15.43 0.22 -1.63
C LYS A 107 14.23 -0.43 -0.96
N LEU A 108 13.05 -0.06 -1.42
CA LEU A 108 11.76 -0.47 -0.87
C LEU A 108 11.04 -1.37 -1.87
N GLU A 109 10.47 -2.46 -1.38
CA GLU A 109 9.75 -3.44 -2.19
C GLU A 109 8.54 -3.94 -1.40
N ILE A 110 7.34 -3.83 -1.98
CA ILE A 110 6.15 -4.51 -1.44
C ILE A 110 6.40 -6.00 -1.56
N LYS A 111 6.27 -6.72 -0.46
CA LYS A 111 6.28 -8.17 -0.48
C LYS A 111 4.87 -8.61 -0.84
N ASP A 112 4.76 -9.31 -1.97
CA ASP A 112 3.57 -10.11 -2.24
C ASP A 112 3.50 -11.15 -1.12
N ASP A 113 2.62 -10.90 -0.17
CA ASP A 113 2.28 -11.86 0.88
C ASP A 113 1.36 -12.93 0.29
N ASP A 114 1.82 -13.57 -0.80
CA ASP A 114 1.38 -14.89 -1.28
C ASP A 114 1.85 -15.97 -0.28
N ILE A 115 1.77 -15.64 1.01
CA ILE A 115 2.00 -16.53 2.13
C ILE A 115 0.74 -17.37 2.21
N PRO A 116 0.82 -18.67 1.84
CA PRO A 116 -0.35 -19.52 1.89
C PRO A 116 -0.82 -19.60 3.34
N ASN A 117 -2.10 -19.32 3.55
CA ASN A 117 -2.73 -19.63 4.82
C ASN A 117 -2.60 -21.13 5.10
N LEU A 118 -2.36 -21.49 6.36
CA LEU A 118 -2.43 -22.89 6.77
C LEU A 118 -3.83 -23.45 6.46
N GLN A 119 -4.86 -22.64 6.71
CA GLN A 119 -6.25 -22.95 6.37
C GLN A 119 -6.53 -22.66 4.90
N PHE A 120 -7.41 -23.45 4.31
CA PHE A 120 -7.90 -23.30 2.95
C PHE A 120 -9.39 -23.61 2.90
N CYS A 121 -10.09 -23.08 1.91
CA CYS A 121 -11.52 -23.31 1.74
C CYS A 121 -11.77 -24.72 1.18
N GLY A 122 -12.70 -25.46 1.78
CA GLY A 122 -13.09 -26.79 1.30
C GLY A 122 -12.14 -27.91 1.75
N ALA A 123 -12.01 -28.93 0.91
CA ALA A 123 -11.15 -30.08 1.15
C ALA A 123 -9.98 -30.09 0.17
N ASP A 124 -8.83 -30.61 0.62
CA ASP A 124 -7.68 -30.85 -0.25
C ASP A 124 -7.93 -32.01 -1.23
N ASP A 125 -6.98 -32.29 -2.10
CA ASP A 125 -7.06 -33.37 -3.10
C ASP A 125 -7.25 -34.77 -2.48
N LYS A 126 -7.08 -34.91 -1.16
CA LYS A 126 -7.28 -36.15 -0.40
C LYS A 126 -8.57 -36.13 0.41
N GLY A 127 -9.42 -35.12 0.24
CA GLY A 127 -10.69 -34.97 0.97
C GLY A 127 -10.53 -34.49 2.41
N ARG A 128 -9.38 -33.93 2.80
CA ARG A 128 -9.11 -33.44 4.17
C ARG A 128 -9.37 -31.94 4.26
N HIS A 129 -9.88 -31.46 5.40
CA HIS A 129 -10.09 -30.03 5.66
C HIS A 129 -9.53 -29.64 7.03
N ILE A 130 -9.21 -28.36 7.21
CA ILE A 130 -8.83 -27.80 8.52
C ILE A 130 -10.06 -27.14 9.13
N GLY A 131 -10.49 -27.62 10.30
CA GLY A 131 -11.65 -27.07 11.02
C GLY A 131 -11.40 -25.70 11.66
N LYS A 132 -12.43 -25.15 12.30
CA LYS A 132 -12.37 -23.83 12.96
C LYS A 132 -11.69 -23.93 14.33
N VAL A 133 -10.36 -23.93 14.35
CA VAL A 133 -9.57 -23.94 15.59
C VAL A 133 -9.84 -22.67 16.40
N GLY A 134 -10.23 -22.80 17.67
CA GLY A 134 -10.41 -21.66 18.58
C GLY A 134 -11.67 -20.82 18.36
N TYR A 135 -12.61 -21.24 17.50
CA TYR A 135 -13.82 -20.48 17.17
C TYR A 135 -14.63 -20.02 18.39
N GLY A 136 -14.68 -20.83 19.45
CA GLY A 136 -15.41 -20.52 20.68
C GLY A 136 -14.73 -19.50 21.61
N LEU A 137 -13.49 -19.06 21.32
CA LEU A 137 -12.78 -18.09 22.16
C LEU A 137 -13.24 -16.65 21.91
N PHE A 138 -13.93 -16.41 20.80
CA PHE A 138 -14.48 -15.13 20.41
C PHE A 138 -16.01 -15.20 20.48
N SER A 139 -16.55 -15.39 21.69
CA SER A 139 -17.94 -15.08 22.00
C SER A 139 -18.04 -13.59 22.33
N ARG A 140 -19.08 -12.92 21.79
CA ARG A 140 -19.39 -11.51 22.06
C ARG A 140 -19.29 -11.14 23.54
#